data_AF-A0A2V5JMJ5-F1
#
_entry.id   AF-A0A2V5JMJ5-F1
#
_cell.length_a   1.000
_cell.length_b   1.000
_cell.length_c   1.000
_cell.angle_alpha   90.00
_cell.angle_beta   90.00
_cell.angle_gamma   90.00
#
_symmetry.space_group_name_H-M   'P 1'
#
loop_
_entity.id
_entity.type
_entity.pdbx_description
1 polymer ?
#
loop_
_entity_poly.entity_id
_entity_poly.type
_entity_poly.pdbx_seq_one_letter_code
_entity_poly.pdbx_strand_id
1 'polypeptide(L)'
;MTEATTARPIILRRVQMSTTAWTLLCESTSATLGLAAEPVTEPQPVDDDATAAGWSELQTLGMSPMPGEITRQWMGAIALLLAAPITVTARGTYNGVSTTTAVGLQAGRGLAVHQRHLSEQGLAGTTITGSEDSMEITLFSEENLWDAVSRLLPPLDVVRARAQNAPVDSEPAVVISTGTTPASIPAEDANITLSVTTVSTGLPPRVFSAVWSVQGETLFSVTTNNVTSASGANDAASEIKLTKVPAGHIAHELMFAVAGAHEILLADEKGSAAGTAEEAAAR
;
A
#
# COMPACT_ATOMS: atom_id res chain seq x y z
N MET A 1 -16.86 13.30 -33.28
CA MET A 1 -17.52 12.94 -32.01
C MET A 1 -17.10 11.52 -31.69
N THR A 2 -16.03 11.38 -30.91
CA THR A 2 -15.51 10.08 -30.46
C THR A 2 -16.34 9.65 -29.25
N GLU A 3 -17.07 8.54 -29.38
CA GLU A 3 -17.80 7.94 -28.27
C GLU A 3 -16.80 7.57 -27.17
N ALA A 4 -17.01 8.12 -25.97
CA ALA A 4 -16.30 7.69 -24.78
C ALA A 4 -16.60 6.21 -24.56
N THR A 5 -15.61 5.35 -24.75
CA THR A 5 -15.71 3.92 -24.47
C THR A 5 -16.02 3.77 -22.98
N THR A 6 -17.27 3.45 -22.65
CA THR A 6 -17.71 3.25 -21.27
C THR A 6 -16.94 2.05 -20.72
N ALA A 7 -15.99 2.30 -19.81
CA ALA A 7 -15.23 1.25 -19.17
C ALA A 7 -16.20 0.26 -18.50
N ARG A 8 -16.11 -1.03 -18.85
CA ARG A 8 -16.91 -2.07 -18.20
C ARG A 8 -16.64 -2.04 -16.70
N PRO A 9 -17.67 -2.01 -15.83
CA PRO A 9 -17.48 -2.03 -14.39
C PRO A 9 -16.77 -3.32 -13.99
N ILE A 10 -15.71 -3.19 -13.19
CA ILE A 10 -15.06 -4.34 -12.57
C ILE A 10 -15.93 -4.72 -11.37
N ILE A 11 -16.60 -5.87 -11.48
CA ILE A 11 -17.19 -6.52 -10.30
C ILE A 11 -16.03 -6.86 -9.36
N LEU A 12 -16.15 -6.52 -8.08
CA LEU A 12 -15.19 -6.92 -7.05
C LEU A 12 -14.92 -8.42 -7.17
N ARG A 13 -13.72 -8.80 -7.59
CA ARG A 13 -13.31 -10.22 -7.69
C ARG A 13 -12.25 -10.48 -6.64
N ARG A 14 -12.50 -11.50 -5.83
CA ARG A 14 -11.58 -11.95 -4.78
C ARG A 14 -11.16 -13.38 -5.08
N VAL A 15 -9.87 -13.63 -4.95
CA VAL A 15 -9.30 -14.98 -4.99
C VAL A 15 -8.29 -15.12 -3.86
N GLN A 16 -8.19 -16.31 -3.29
CA GLN A 16 -7.12 -16.70 -2.39
C GLN A 16 -6.26 -17.74 -3.06
N MET A 17 -4.95 -17.67 -2.83
CA MET A 17 -3.99 -18.67 -3.32
C MET A 17 -2.79 -18.80 -2.37
N SER A 18 -1.98 -19.84 -2.51
CA SER A 18 -0.71 -19.96 -1.78
C SER A 18 0.28 -18.86 -2.15
N THR A 19 1.29 -18.67 -1.29
CA THR A 19 2.40 -17.74 -1.55
C THR A 19 3.18 -18.18 -2.80
N THR A 20 3.38 -19.48 -2.98
CA THR A 20 4.07 -20.05 -4.14
C THR A 20 3.33 -19.76 -5.44
N ALA A 21 2.01 -19.99 -5.48
CA ALA A 21 1.19 -19.66 -6.65
C ALA A 21 1.25 -18.16 -6.98
N TRP A 22 1.19 -17.29 -5.96
CA TRP A 22 1.34 -15.85 -6.13
C TRP A 22 2.71 -15.45 -6.71
N THR A 23 3.80 -16.03 -6.20
CA THR A 23 5.16 -15.78 -6.70
C THR A 23 5.29 -16.19 -8.18
N LEU A 24 4.86 -17.41 -8.53
CA LEU A 24 4.89 -17.91 -9.90
C LEU A 24 4.08 -17.02 -10.86
N LEU A 25 2.93 -16.53 -10.40
CA LEU A 25 2.08 -15.62 -11.15
C LEU A 25 2.78 -14.28 -11.43
N CYS A 26 3.50 -13.73 -10.44
CA CYS A 26 4.27 -12.49 -10.59
C CYS A 26 5.47 -12.68 -11.52
N GLU A 27 6.29 -13.72 -11.29
CA GLU A 27 7.47 -14.02 -12.10
C GLU A 27 7.13 -14.23 -13.57
N SER A 28 6.11 -15.05 -13.84
CA SER A 28 5.67 -15.34 -15.21
C SER A 28 5.10 -14.11 -15.91
N THR A 29 4.38 -13.26 -15.17
CA THR A 29 3.86 -12.00 -15.69
C THR A 29 5.01 -11.02 -15.99
N SER A 30 5.95 -10.83 -15.06
CA SER A 30 7.13 -9.98 -15.24
C SER A 30 7.95 -10.41 -16.45
N ALA A 31 8.23 -11.72 -16.58
CA ALA A 31 8.96 -12.29 -17.70
C ALA A 31 8.23 -12.03 -19.03
N THR A 32 6.92 -12.23 -19.07
CA THR A 32 6.12 -12.04 -20.29
C THR A 32 6.02 -10.57 -20.71
N LEU A 33 5.95 -9.65 -19.73
CA LEU A 33 5.84 -8.22 -19.97
C LEU A 33 7.21 -7.52 -20.12
N GLY A 34 8.32 -8.24 -19.88
CA GLY A 34 9.66 -7.66 -19.87
C GLY A 34 9.86 -6.62 -18.77
N LEU A 35 9.15 -6.76 -17.64
CA LEU A 35 9.32 -5.88 -16.49
C LEU A 35 10.63 -6.25 -15.78
N ALA A 36 11.36 -5.23 -15.33
CA ALA A 36 12.55 -5.45 -14.52
C ALA A 36 12.14 -6.19 -13.25
N ALA A 37 12.76 -7.34 -12.97
CA ALA A 37 12.63 -7.96 -11.67
C ALA A 37 13.22 -6.97 -10.65
N GLU A 38 12.42 -6.53 -9.69
CA GLU A 38 13.00 -5.91 -8.50
C GLU A 38 14.00 -6.91 -7.89
N PRO A 39 15.12 -6.44 -7.30
CA PRO A 39 16.02 -7.31 -6.59
C PRO A 39 15.31 -7.86 -5.35
N VAL A 40 14.58 -8.96 -5.53
CA VAL A 40 14.03 -9.75 -4.44
C VAL A 40 15.22 -10.16 -3.56
N THR A 41 15.14 -9.86 -2.26
CA THR A 41 16.06 -10.40 -1.26
C THR A 41 16.11 -11.90 -1.46
N GLU A 42 17.31 -12.45 -1.73
CA GLU A 42 17.60 -13.81 -2.20
C GLU A 42 16.38 -14.75 -2.26
N PRO A 43 15.88 -15.11 -3.46
CA PRO A 43 14.77 -16.04 -3.56
C PRO A 43 15.16 -17.32 -2.84
N GLN A 44 14.43 -17.67 -1.79
CA GLN A 44 14.55 -19.00 -1.22
C GLN A 44 14.24 -19.98 -2.36
N PRO A 45 15.11 -20.97 -2.61
CA PRO A 45 14.84 -21.95 -3.65
C PRO A 45 13.52 -22.64 -3.31
N VAL A 46 12.50 -22.35 -4.11
CA VAL A 46 11.24 -23.08 -4.07
C VAL A 46 11.55 -24.47 -4.61
N ASP A 47 11.21 -25.50 -3.84
CA ASP A 47 11.42 -26.88 -4.29
C ASP A 47 10.52 -27.20 -5.50
N ASP A 48 10.94 -28.15 -6.33
CA ASP A 48 10.25 -28.53 -7.56
C ASP A 48 8.80 -29.00 -7.30
N ASP A 49 8.56 -29.69 -6.18
CA ASP A 49 7.22 -30.14 -5.75
C ASP A 49 6.33 -28.94 -5.39
N ALA A 50 6.85 -27.96 -4.65
CA ALA A 50 6.14 -26.72 -4.34
C ALA A 50 5.83 -25.91 -5.62
N THR A 51 6.76 -25.88 -6.57
CA THR A 51 6.56 -25.24 -7.88
C THR A 51 5.45 -25.93 -8.67
N ALA A 52 5.45 -27.27 -8.74
CA ALA A 52 4.41 -28.04 -9.40
C ALA A 52 3.04 -27.86 -8.73
N ALA A 53 3.00 -27.82 -7.40
CA ALA A 53 1.78 -27.55 -6.63
C ALA A 53 1.22 -26.15 -6.92
N GLY A 54 2.08 -25.11 -6.94
CA GLY A 54 1.69 -23.75 -7.26
C GLY A 54 1.10 -23.62 -8.67
N TRP A 55 1.70 -24.27 -9.67
CA TRP A 55 1.14 -24.29 -11.04
C TRP A 55 -0.21 -25.02 -11.12
N SER A 56 -0.35 -26.14 -10.40
CA SER A 56 -1.62 -26.88 -10.32
C SER A 56 -2.74 -26.03 -9.69
N GLU A 57 -2.40 -25.26 -8.65
CA GLU A 57 -3.32 -24.31 -8.01
C GLU A 57 -3.74 -23.21 -9.00
N LEU A 58 -2.80 -22.57 -9.70
CA LEU A 58 -3.09 -21.55 -10.71
C LEU A 58 -3.98 -22.08 -11.85
N GLN A 59 -3.80 -23.35 -12.25
CA GLN A 59 -4.64 -24.00 -13.24
C GLN A 59 -6.05 -24.24 -12.70
N THR A 60 -6.18 -24.71 -11.46
CA THR A 60 -7.47 -24.91 -10.79
C THR A 60 -8.25 -23.60 -10.65
N LEU A 61 -7.56 -22.50 -10.40
CA LEU A 61 -8.13 -21.15 -10.34
C LEU A 61 -8.42 -20.54 -11.73
N GLY A 62 -8.11 -21.25 -12.81
CA GLY A 62 -8.30 -20.78 -14.19
C GLY A 62 -7.42 -19.59 -14.58
N MET A 63 -6.32 -19.38 -13.86
CA MET A 63 -5.38 -18.27 -14.13
C MET A 63 -4.30 -18.66 -15.14
N SER A 64 -3.97 -19.95 -15.19
CA SER A 64 -2.95 -20.54 -16.05
C SER A 64 -3.53 -21.71 -16.84
N PRO A 65 -3.44 -21.72 -18.18
CA PRO A 65 -3.85 -22.88 -18.98
C PRO A 65 -2.85 -24.04 -18.86
N MET A 66 -1.56 -23.72 -18.71
CA MET A 66 -0.46 -24.67 -18.54
C MET A 66 0.72 -24.01 -17.81
N PRO A 67 1.60 -24.78 -17.15
CA PRO A 67 2.74 -24.23 -16.42
C PRO A 67 3.58 -23.26 -17.27
N GLY A 68 3.94 -22.12 -16.70
CA GLY A 68 4.68 -21.05 -17.38
C GLY A 68 3.82 -20.08 -18.19
N GLU A 69 2.52 -20.36 -18.38
CA GLU A 69 1.60 -19.47 -19.10
C GLU A 69 0.56 -18.87 -18.16
N ILE A 70 0.36 -17.55 -18.25
CA ILE A 70 -0.70 -16.82 -17.54
C ILE A 70 -1.70 -16.28 -18.57
N THR A 71 -2.99 -16.42 -18.28
CA THR A 71 -4.03 -15.89 -19.18
C THR A 71 -3.93 -14.36 -19.29
N ARG A 72 -4.28 -13.81 -20.47
CA ARG A 72 -4.22 -12.35 -20.72
C ARG A 72 -4.99 -11.53 -19.69
N GLN A 73 -6.14 -12.02 -19.23
CA GLN A 73 -6.94 -11.34 -18.21
C GLN A 73 -6.15 -11.16 -16.91
N TRP A 74 -5.48 -12.21 -16.44
CA TRP A 74 -4.70 -12.17 -15.21
C TRP A 74 -3.36 -11.43 -15.38
N MET A 75 -2.69 -11.56 -16.53
CA MET A 75 -1.51 -10.73 -16.80
C MET A 75 -1.82 -9.23 -16.70
N GLY A 76 -2.94 -8.78 -17.30
CA GLY A 76 -3.36 -7.38 -17.20
C GLY A 76 -3.74 -6.96 -15.77
N ALA A 77 -4.31 -7.86 -14.98
CA ALA A 77 -4.59 -7.61 -13.56
C ALA A 77 -3.29 -7.45 -12.75
N ILE A 78 -2.34 -8.35 -12.93
CA ILE A 78 -1.07 -8.38 -12.18
C ILE A 78 -0.18 -7.20 -12.59
N ALA A 79 -0.23 -6.77 -13.85
CA ALA A 79 0.41 -5.55 -14.30
C ALA A 79 -0.06 -4.30 -13.52
N LEU A 80 -1.31 -4.29 -13.03
CA LEU A 80 -1.80 -3.19 -12.17
C LEU A 80 -1.05 -3.09 -10.85
N LEU A 81 -0.37 -4.14 -10.39
CA LEU A 81 0.49 -4.07 -9.20
C LEU A 81 1.96 -3.84 -9.57
N LEU A 82 2.46 -4.59 -10.56
CA LEU A 82 3.89 -4.61 -10.90
C LEU A 82 4.37 -3.34 -11.62
N ALA A 83 3.48 -2.66 -12.34
CA ALA A 83 3.81 -1.49 -13.16
C ALA A 83 2.87 -0.31 -12.92
N ALA A 84 2.13 -0.31 -11.80
CA ALA A 84 1.22 0.77 -11.47
C ALA A 84 2.00 2.08 -11.23
N PRO A 85 1.55 3.21 -11.80
CA PRO A 85 2.14 4.51 -11.51
C PRO A 85 1.81 5.00 -10.10
N ILE A 86 0.76 4.46 -9.46
CA ILE A 86 0.39 4.74 -8.07
C ILE A 86 0.33 3.43 -7.30
N THR A 87 1.15 3.30 -6.26
CA THR A 87 1.11 2.15 -5.35
C THR A 87 0.75 2.60 -3.94
N VAL A 88 -0.08 1.81 -3.26
CA VAL A 88 -0.43 2.00 -1.85
C VAL A 88 0.09 0.81 -1.06
N THR A 89 0.84 1.06 0.01
CA THR A 89 1.19 0.02 0.97
C THR A 89 0.52 0.34 2.30
N ALA A 90 -0.23 -0.60 2.84
CA ALA A 90 -0.79 -0.53 4.18
C ALA A 90 -0.22 -1.66 5.03
N ARG A 91 0.21 -1.35 6.23
CA ARG A 91 0.60 -2.32 7.25
C ARG A 91 -0.18 -2.06 8.51
N GLY A 92 -0.66 -3.12 9.15
CA GLY A 92 -1.42 -3.02 10.38
C GLY A 92 -1.03 -4.10 11.37
N THR A 93 -0.91 -3.74 12.64
CA THR A 93 -0.70 -4.69 13.74
C THR A 93 -1.92 -4.65 14.67
N TYR A 94 -2.36 -5.82 15.14
CA TYR A 94 -3.48 -5.95 16.08
C TYR A 94 -3.49 -7.35 16.71
N ASN A 95 -3.56 -7.45 18.05
CA ASN A 95 -3.68 -8.72 18.78
C ASN A 95 -2.67 -9.81 18.35
N GLY A 96 -1.40 -9.46 18.20
CA GLY A 96 -0.34 -10.40 17.79
C GLY A 96 -0.36 -10.80 16.30
N VAL A 97 -1.17 -10.11 15.50
CA VAL A 97 -1.25 -10.30 14.05
C VAL A 97 -0.76 -9.06 13.34
N SER A 98 0.13 -9.24 12.38
CA SER A 98 0.54 -8.22 11.43
C SER A 98 -0.11 -8.48 10.08
N THR A 99 -0.40 -7.42 9.34
CA THR A 99 -0.96 -7.48 8.00
C THR A 99 -0.13 -6.62 7.07
N THR A 100 0.07 -7.10 5.85
CA THR A 100 0.69 -6.32 4.78
C THR A 100 -0.26 -6.32 3.59
N THR A 101 -0.59 -5.14 3.10
CA THR A 101 -1.38 -4.95 1.89
C THR A 101 -0.62 -4.07 0.92
N ALA A 102 -0.46 -4.55 -0.30
CA ALA A 102 0.04 -3.78 -1.43
C ALA A 102 -1.10 -3.58 -2.43
N VAL A 103 -1.26 -2.37 -2.91
CA VAL A 103 -2.25 -2.01 -3.93
C VAL A 103 -1.53 -1.32 -5.06
N GLY A 104 -1.86 -1.67 -6.29
CA GLY A 104 -1.49 -0.85 -7.44
C GLY A 104 -2.73 -0.33 -8.15
N LEU A 105 -2.66 0.94 -8.57
CA LEU A 105 -3.76 1.69 -9.18
C LEU A 105 -3.32 2.21 -10.55
N GLN A 106 -4.17 1.98 -11.55
CA GLN A 106 -3.95 2.49 -12.91
C GLN A 106 -5.27 2.57 -13.67
N ALA A 107 -5.52 3.70 -14.33
CA ALA A 107 -6.64 3.91 -15.24
C ALA A 107 -8.02 3.53 -14.64
N GLY A 108 -8.28 3.93 -13.38
CA GLY A 108 -9.55 3.67 -12.71
C GLY A 108 -9.72 2.24 -12.19
N ARG A 109 -8.64 1.45 -12.17
CA ARG A 109 -8.63 0.04 -11.73
C ARG A 109 -7.61 -0.15 -10.62
N GLY A 110 -7.92 -1.06 -9.71
CA GLY A 110 -7.01 -1.45 -8.65
C GLY A 110 -6.87 -2.97 -8.50
N LEU A 111 -5.67 -3.38 -8.09
CA LEU A 111 -5.36 -4.71 -7.61
C LEU A 111 -4.79 -4.57 -6.21
N ALA A 112 -5.43 -5.19 -5.21
CA ALA A 112 -4.92 -5.27 -3.84
C ALA A 112 -4.49 -6.71 -3.54
N VAL A 113 -3.35 -6.85 -2.90
CA VAL A 113 -2.77 -8.11 -2.45
C VAL A 113 -2.53 -8.00 -0.95
N HIS A 114 -3.01 -8.97 -0.20
CA HIS A 114 -2.93 -8.99 1.25
C HIS A 114 -2.32 -10.29 1.76
N GLN A 115 -1.45 -10.15 2.76
CA GLN A 115 -0.90 -11.25 3.53
C GLN A 115 -1.03 -10.96 5.01
N ARG A 116 -1.32 -12.01 5.77
CA ARG A 116 -1.34 -12.00 7.23
C ARG A 116 -0.10 -12.69 7.78
N HIS A 117 0.40 -12.14 8.88
CA HIS A 117 1.61 -12.59 9.56
C HIS A 117 1.33 -12.73 11.05
N LEU A 118 1.99 -13.71 11.68
CA LEU A 118 2.12 -13.74 13.13
C LEU A 118 3.20 -12.75 13.55
N SER A 119 2.95 -12.03 14.64
CA SER A 119 3.87 -11.01 15.11
C SER A 119 3.88 -10.91 16.62
N GLU A 120 5.04 -10.59 17.17
CA GLU A 120 5.23 -10.34 18.58
C GLU A 120 5.72 -8.91 18.79
N GLN A 121 5.22 -8.25 19.83
CA GLN A 121 5.65 -6.91 20.19
C GLN A 121 6.80 -7.00 21.19
N GLY A 122 7.98 -6.59 20.77
CA GLY A 122 9.18 -6.52 21.59
C GLY A 122 9.55 -5.07 21.96
N LEU A 123 10.62 -4.93 22.74
CA LEU A 123 11.14 -3.61 23.15
C LEU A 123 11.61 -2.74 21.98
N ALA A 124 12.02 -3.37 20.87
CA ALA A 124 12.50 -2.70 19.66
C ALA A 124 11.40 -2.49 18.60
N GLY A 125 10.15 -2.86 18.91
CA GLY A 125 9.02 -2.79 17.98
C GLY A 125 8.41 -4.16 17.67
N THR A 126 7.61 -4.23 16.60
CA THR A 126 6.94 -5.46 16.16
C THR A 126 7.90 -6.32 15.33
N THR A 127 8.06 -7.58 15.74
CA THR A 127 8.81 -8.60 15.00
C THR A 127 7.84 -9.59 14.37
N ILE A 128 8.00 -9.88 13.08
CA ILE A 128 7.24 -10.93 12.39
C ILE A 128 7.86 -12.28 12.77
N THR A 129 7.04 -13.19 13.32
CA THR A 129 7.47 -14.52 13.79
C THR A 129 6.98 -15.65 12.88
N GLY A 130 6.04 -15.36 11.97
CA GLY A 130 5.57 -16.29 10.95
C GLY A 130 4.70 -15.60 9.91
N SER A 131 4.50 -16.25 8.77
CA SER A 131 3.63 -15.78 7.69
C SER A 131 2.61 -16.85 7.37
N GLU A 132 1.37 -16.44 7.10
CA GLU A 132 0.39 -17.37 6.54
C GLU A 132 0.76 -17.67 5.08
N ASP A 133 0.70 -18.95 4.73
CA ASP A 133 0.83 -19.38 3.33
C ASP A 133 -0.51 -19.18 2.59
N SER A 134 -0.99 -17.94 2.60
CA SER A 134 -2.20 -17.54 1.92
C SER A 134 -2.14 -16.07 1.57
N MET A 135 -2.34 -15.79 0.28
CA MET A 135 -2.42 -14.47 -0.29
C MET A 135 -3.85 -14.21 -0.73
N GLU A 136 -4.37 -13.05 -0.36
CA GLU A 136 -5.69 -12.60 -0.81
C GLU A 136 -5.57 -11.51 -1.86
N ILE A 137 -6.10 -11.79 -3.05
CA ILE A 137 -6.03 -10.92 -4.22
C ILE A 137 -7.42 -10.34 -4.48
N THR A 138 -7.49 -9.03 -4.68
CA THR A 138 -8.74 -8.30 -4.92
C THR A 138 -8.62 -7.38 -6.12
N LEU A 139 -9.44 -7.62 -7.13
CA LEU A 139 -9.64 -6.70 -8.24
C LEU A 139 -10.85 -5.81 -7.97
N PHE A 140 -10.69 -4.51 -8.16
CA PHE A 140 -11.73 -3.52 -7.89
C PHE A 140 -11.63 -2.32 -8.85
N SER A 141 -12.74 -1.61 -9.03
CA SER A 141 -12.72 -0.26 -9.60
C SER A 141 -12.14 0.71 -8.58
N GLU A 142 -11.26 1.61 -8.99
CA GLU A 142 -10.53 2.52 -8.09
C GLU A 142 -11.43 3.38 -7.19
N GLU A 143 -12.65 3.70 -7.63
CA GLU A 143 -13.69 4.35 -6.80
C GLU A 143 -14.02 3.58 -5.50
N ASN A 144 -13.74 2.28 -5.45
CA ASN A 144 -13.94 1.39 -4.32
C ASN A 144 -12.64 1.12 -3.53
N LEU A 145 -11.61 1.95 -3.69
CA LEU A 145 -10.32 1.79 -3.03
C LEU A 145 -10.45 1.60 -1.52
N TRP A 146 -11.22 2.45 -0.85
CA TRP A 146 -11.37 2.34 0.59
C TRP A 146 -12.03 1.04 1.02
N ASP A 147 -13.05 0.58 0.30
CA ASP A 147 -13.72 -0.70 0.61
C ASP A 147 -12.77 -1.89 0.40
N ALA A 148 -11.86 -1.80 -0.58
CA ALA A 148 -10.83 -2.81 -0.80
C ALA A 148 -9.76 -2.82 0.30
N VAL A 149 -9.28 -1.65 0.75
CA VAL A 149 -8.23 -1.51 1.76
C VAL A 149 -8.74 -1.74 3.18
N SER A 150 -9.87 -1.14 3.55
CA SER A 150 -10.38 -1.14 4.93
C SER A 150 -10.65 -2.54 5.48
N ARG A 151 -11.09 -3.48 4.64
CA ARG A 151 -11.33 -4.87 5.08
C ARG A 151 -10.06 -5.59 5.52
N LEU A 152 -8.90 -5.10 5.08
CA LEU A 152 -7.58 -5.68 5.29
C LEU A 152 -6.83 -5.02 6.46
N LEU A 153 -7.35 -3.89 6.97
CA LEU A 153 -6.86 -3.23 8.18
C LEU A 153 -7.37 -3.95 9.44
N PRO A 154 -6.81 -3.67 10.64
CA PRO A 154 -7.36 -4.16 11.91
C PRO A 154 -8.89 -4.02 12.01
N PRO A 155 -9.61 -5.02 12.55
CA PRO A 155 -11.08 -5.03 12.65
C PRO A 155 -11.62 -4.13 13.75
N LEU A 156 -11.18 -2.87 13.76
CA LEU A 156 -11.59 -1.83 14.69
C LEU A 156 -12.42 -0.80 13.94
N ASP A 157 -13.60 -0.45 14.46
CA ASP A 157 -14.53 0.47 13.80
C ASP A 157 -13.88 1.84 13.53
N VAL A 158 -13.05 2.33 14.46
CA VAL A 158 -12.33 3.60 14.30
C VAL A 158 -11.30 3.59 13.17
N VAL A 159 -10.75 2.41 12.85
CA VAL A 159 -9.78 2.20 11.76
C VAL A 159 -10.49 2.02 10.42
N ARG A 160 -11.60 1.29 10.41
CA ARG A 160 -12.34 0.92 9.18
C ARG A 160 -13.45 1.90 8.80
N ALA A 161 -13.70 2.92 9.61
CA ALA A 161 -14.68 3.95 9.32
C ALA A 161 -14.43 4.62 7.96
N ARG A 162 -15.52 4.95 7.27
CA ARG A 162 -15.47 5.68 5.99
C ARG A 162 -14.88 7.07 6.17
N ALA A 163 -14.36 7.63 5.08
CA ALA A 163 -13.78 8.96 5.06
C ALA A 163 -14.73 10.00 5.67
N GLN A 164 -14.20 10.77 6.62
CA GLN A 164 -14.83 11.94 7.21
C GLN A 164 -13.85 13.10 7.08
N ASN A 165 -14.37 14.32 6.93
CA ASN A 165 -13.51 15.50 6.90
C ASN A 165 -12.82 15.67 8.26
N ALA A 166 -11.50 15.88 8.23
CA ALA A 166 -10.75 16.18 9.44
C ALA A 166 -11.16 17.56 10.01
N PRO A 167 -11.26 17.72 11.34
CA PRO A 167 -11.38 19.03 11.98
C PRO A 167 -10.14 19.88 11.68
N VAL A 168 -10.35 21.13 11.25
CA VAL A 168 -9.26 22.04 10.78
C VAL A 168 -8.31 22.46 11.93
N ASP A 169 -8.75 22.33 13.19
CA ASP A 169 -8.04 22.86 14.36
C ASP A 169 -7.73 21.77 15.41
N SER A 170 -7.01 20.72 15.03
CA SER A 170 -6.65 19.63 15.95
C SER A 170 -5.29 19.88 16.62
N GLU A 171 -5.28 20.13 17.93
CA GLU A 171 -4.06 20.24 18.72
C GLU A 171 -3.53 18.85 19.13
N PRO A 172 -2.19 18.66 19.25
CA PRO A 172 -1.62 17.41 19.73
C PRO A 172 -2.10 17.07 21.13
N ALA A 173 -2.60 15.85 21.33
CA ALA A 173 -3.03 15.37 22.64
C ALA A 173 -1.84 14.97 23.51
N VAL A 174 -0.76 14.47 22.91
CA VAL A 174 0.47 14.06 23.59
C VAL A 174 1.68 14.47 22.75
N VAL A 175 2.70 15.01 23.42
CA VAL A 175 3.99 15.35 22.85
C VAL A 175 5.08 14.63 23.64
N ILE A 176 5.85 13.77 22.97
CA ILE A 176 6.90 12.94 23.55
C ILE A 176 8.24 13.44 23.00
N SER A 177 9.06 14.00 23.88
CA SER A 177 10.41 14.48 23.55
C SER A 177 11.47 13.44 23.90
N THR A 178 12.67 13.57 23.32
CA THR A 178 13.84 12.77 23.73
C THR A 178 14.07 12.86 25.23
N GLY A 179 14.16 11.71 25.90
CA GLY A 179 14.33 11.62 27.36
C GLY A 179 13.03 11.47 28.15
N THR A 180 11.86 11.45 27.50
CA THR A 180 10.57 11.14 28.15
C THR A 180 10.56 9.68 28.61
N THR A 181 10.16 9.43 29.85
CA THR A 181 10.12 8.08 30.44
C THR A 181 9.06 7.19 29.75
N PRO A 182 9.39 5.94 29.36
CA PRO A 182 8.47 5.03 28.66
C PRO A 182 7.15 4.75 29.39
N ALA A 183 7.13 4.88 30.73
CA ALA A 183 5.93 4.68 31.55
C ALA A 183 4.79 5.68 31.27
N SER A 184 5.04 6.70 30.43
CA SER A 184 4.03 7.68 29.99
C SER A 184 3.42 7.34 28.62
N ILE A 185 3.94 6.31 27.92
CA ILE A 185 3.43 5.92 26.61
C ILE A 185 2.29 4.93 26.82
N PRO A 186 1.07 5.25 26.38
CA PRO A 186 -0.04 4.31 26.49
C PRO A 186 0.23 3.02 25.71
N ALA A 187 -0.24 1.88 26.24
CA ALA A 187 -0.25 0.64 25.49
C ALA A 187 -1.16 0.79 24.25
N GLU A 188 -0.64 0.45 23.08
CA GLU A 188 -1.36 0.54 21.81
C GLU A 188 -2.07 -0.79 21.52
N ASP A 189 -3.33 -0.74 21.13
CA ASP A 189 -4.09 -1.91 20.69
C ASP A 189 -3.78 -2.25 19.22
N ALA A 190 -3.53 -1.22 18.40
CA ALA A 190 -3.17 -1.37 17.00
C ALA A 190 -2.25 -0.26 16.51
N ASN A 191 -1.36 -0.60 15.57
CA ASN A 191 -0.60 0.36 14.78
C ASN A 191 -0.96 0.21 13.31
N ILE A 192 -1.07 1.32 12.59
CA ILE A 192 -1.31 1.33 11.15
C ILE A 192 -0.28 2.25 10.49
N THR A 193 0.38 1.75 9.45
CA THR A 193 1.22 2.56 8.55
C THR A 193 0.64 2.51 7.15
N LEU A 194 0.55 3.65 6.50
CA LEU A 194 0.11 3.77 5.11
C LEU A 194 1.12 4.60 4.33
N SER A 195 1.50 4.12 3.16
CA SER A 195 2.26 4.90 2.20
C SER A 195 1.59 4.88 0.83
N VAL A 196 1.67 6.01 0.12
CA VAL A 196 1.28 6.14 -1.28
C VAL A 196 2.51 6.59 -2.04
N THR A 197 2.95 5.78 -2.99
CA THR A 197 4.08 6.08 -3.86
C THR A 197 3.56 6.37 -5.26
N THR A 198 4.01 7.48 -5.84
CA THR A 198 3.72 7.85 -7.22
C THR A 198 5.02 7.84 -8.02
N VAL A 199 5.00 7.18 -9.18
CA VAL A 199 6.14 7.10 -10.09
C VAL A 199 5.75 7.72 -11.43
N SER A 200 6.53 8.72 -11.84
CA SER A 200 6.43 9.37 -13.14
C SER A 200 7.72 9.18 -13.93
N THR A 201 7.62 9.02 -15.25
CA THR A 201 8.80 8.79 -16.10
C THR A 201 9.77 9.95 -16.00
N GLY A 202 11.03 9.65 -15.65
CA GLY A 202 12.11 10.64 -15.59
C GLY A 202 12.16 11.49 -14.31
N LEU A 203 11.28 11.25 -13.34
CA LEU A 203 11.28 11.92 -12.05
C LEU A 203 11.51 10.93 -10.90
N PRO A 204 12.10 11.38 -9.77
CA PRO A 204 12.20 10.53 -8.58
C PRO A 204 10.80 10.18 -8.05
N PRO A 205 10.60 8.97 -7.49
CA PRO A 205 9.34 8.60 -6.85
C PRO A 205 8.96 9.59 -5.76
N ARG A 206 7.67 9.92 -5.69
CA ARG A 206 7.10 10.75 -4.63
C ARG A 206 6.36 9.87 -3.65
N VAL A 207 6.62 10.06 -2.36
CA VAL A 207 6.06 9.23 -1.31
C VAL A 207 5.30 10.10 -0.31
N PHE A 208 4.03 9.78 -0.12
CA PHE A 208 3.26 10.16 1.05
C PHE A 208 3.33 9.01 2.06
N SER A 209 3.48 9.31 3.35
CA SER A 209 3.48 8.31 4.41
C SER A 209 2.81 8.88 5.65
N ALA A 210 1.99 8.06 6.30
CA ALA A 210 1.28 8.40 7.53
C ALA A 210 1.21 7.19 8.46
N VAL A 211 1.23 7.46 9.76
CA VAL A 211 1.19 6.45 10.82
C VAL A 211 0.08 6.80 11.80
N TRP A 212 -0.63 5.77 12.26
CA TRP A 212 -1.64 5.88 13.29
C TRP A 212 -1.44 4.84 14.38
N SER A 213 -1.87 5.22 15.57
CA SER A 213 -1.92 4.39 16.76
C SER A 213 -3.35 4.38 17.29
N VAL A 214 -3.80 3.22 17.77
CA VAL A 214 -5.11 3.06 18.41
C VAL A 214 -4.90 2.69 19.86
N GLN A 215 -5.60 3.39 20.74
CA GLN A 215 -5.72 3.03 22.15
C GLN A 215 -7.19 3.06 22.56
N GLY A 216 -7.73 1.91 22.96
CA GLY A 216 -9.15 1.69 23.15
C GLY A 216 -9.94 2.04 21.89
N GLU A 217 -10.84 3.00 22.02
CA GLU A 217 -11.64 3.54 20.91
C GLU A 217 -11.09 4.87 20.38
N THR A 218 -9.86 5.25 20.72
CA THR A 218 -9.26 6.51 20.27
C THR A 218 -8.20 6.26 19.22
N LEU A 219 -8.37 6.90 18.06
CA LEU A 219 -7.39 6.93 16.98
C LEU A 219 -6.49 8.16 17.13
N PHE A 220 -5.18 7.96 17.04
CA PHE A 220 -4.17 9.00 17.03
C PHE A 220 -3.41 8.98 15.71
N SER A 221 -3.21 10.15 15.10
CA SER A 221 -2.20 10.35 14.07
C SER A 221 -0.84 10.57 14.74
N VAL A 222 0.18 9.87 14.26
CA VAL A 222 1.53 9.91 14.78
C VAL A 222 2.41 10.70 13.82
N THR A 223 3.00 11.79 14.29
CA THR A 223 3.99 12.57 13.52
C THR A 223 5.33 12.61 14.25
N THR A 224 6.41 12.42 13.51
CA THR A 224 7.79 12.51 14.00
C THR A 224 8.45 13.76 13.42
N ASN A 225 8.93 14.65 14.29
CA ASN A 225 9.69 15.82 13.90
C ASN A 225 11.13 15.71 14.39
N ASN A 226 12.08 16.08 13.55
CA ASN A 226 13.45 16.30 13.99
C ASN A 226 13.54 17.73 14.53
N VAL A 227 13.77 17.86 15.83
CA VAL A 227 13.98 19.13 16.51
C VAL A 227 15.48 19.36 16.62
N THR A 228 15.97 20.38 15.93
CA THR A 228 17.34 20.87 16.15
C THR A 228 17.40 21.52 17.53
N SER A 229 18.20 20.95 18.43
CA SER A 229 18.36 21.49 19.77
C SER A 229 18.93 22.91 19.71
N ALA A 230 18.36 23.84 20.49
CA ALA A 230 18.81 25.23 20.55
C ALA A 230 20.17 25.39 21.26
N SER A 231 20.64 24.36 21.98
CA SER A 231 22.04 24.27 22.39
C SER A 231 22.83 23.65 21.23
N GLY A 232 23.90 24.31 20.78
CA GLY A 232 24.72 23.90 19.61
C GLY A 232 25.46 22.56 19.73
N ALA A 233 24.88 21.57 20.41
CA ALA A 233 25.26 20.17 20.36
C ALA A 233 24.55 19.50 19.17
N ASN A 234 25.31 18.75 18.37
CA ASN A 234 24.87 18.01 17.18
C ASN A 234 23.91 16.83 17.47
N ASP A 235 23.24 16.80 18.62
CA ASP A 235 22.21 15.80 18.90
C ASP A 235 20.86 16.31 18.37
N ALA A 236 20.50 15.84 17.18
CA ALA A 236 19.14 16.00 16.67
C ALA A 236 18.20 15.22 17.61
N ALA A 237 17.36 15.95 18.35
CA ALA A 237 16.33 15.34 19.17
C ALA A 237 15.11 15.04 18.30
N SER A 238 14.57 13.82 18.34
CA SER A 238 13.31 13.50 17.69
C SER A 238 12.14 13.69 18.65
N GLU A 239 11.11 14.38 18.18
CA GLU A 239 9.85 14.61 18.90
C GLU A 239 8.73 13.81 18.23
N ILE A 240 8.01 13.01 19.01
CA ILE A 240 6.82 12.28 18.55
C ILE A 240 5.60 13.03 19.04
N LYS A 241 4.67 13.38 18.14
CA LYS A 241 3.38 13.98 18.49
C LYS A 241 2.26 13.00 18.16
N LEU A 242 1.38 12.80 19.13
CA LEU A 242 0.13 12.05 18.99
C LEU A 242 -1.02 13.04 18.96
N THR A 243 -1.67 13.16 17.81
CA THR A 243 -2.84 14.02 17.62
C THR A 243 -4.07 13.15 17.56
N LYS A 244 -5.04 13.38 18.46
CA LYS A 244 -6.31 12.66 18.41
C LYS A 244 -7.04 13.03 17.12
N VAL A 245 -7.49 12.03 16.37
CA VAL A 245 -8.20 12.23 15.10
C VAL A 245 -9.53 11.46 15.11
N PRO A 246 -10.54 11.91 14.34
CA PRO A 246 -11.81 11.19 14.25
C PRO A 246 -11.65 9.84 13.53
N ALA A 247 -12.61 8.95 13.77
CA ALA A 247 -12.80 7.77 12.94
C ALA A 247 -12.97 8.18 11.46
N GLY A 248 -12.35 7.44 10.55
CA GLY A 248 -12.38 7.76 9.11
C GLY A 248 -11.25 8.67 8.63
N HIS A 249 -10.38 9.14 9.53
CA HIS A 249 -9.20 9.91 9.16
C HIS A 249 -8.23 9.13 8.25
N ILE A 250 -8.03 7.83 8.50
CA ILE A 250 -7.19 6.97 7.64
C ILE A 250 -7.72 6.94 6.21
N ALA A 251 -9.03 6.77 6.06
CA ALA A 251 -9.70 6.77 4.77
C ALA A 251 -9.56 8.12 4.06
N HIS A 252 -9.73 9.22 4.78
CA HIS A 252 -9.55 10.57 4.24
C HIS A 252 -8.14 10.78 3.71
N GLU A 253 -7.11 10.48 4.50
CA GLU A 253 -5.70 10.64 4.13
C GLU A 253 -5.32 9.76 2.94
N LEU A 254 -5.81 8.51 2.89
CA LEU A 254 -5.60 7.65 1.72
C LEU A 254 -6.20 8.28 0.45
N MET A 255 -7.46 8.71 0.50
CA MET A 255 -8.13 9.29 -0.66
C MET A 255 -7.49 10.61 -1.09
N PHE A 256 -7.05 11.44 -0.13
CA PHE A 256 -6.31 12.67 -0.39
C PHE A 256 -4.97 12.39 -1.08
N ALA A 257 -4.18 11.45 -0.55
CA ALA A 257 -2.88 11.09 -1.10
C ALA A 257 -2.99 10.51 -2.51
N VAL A 258 -3.99 9.65 -2.77
CA VAL A 258 -4.24 9.09 -4.11
C VAL A 258 -4.75 10.16 -5.08
N ALA A 259 -5.62 11.08 -4.65
CA ALA A 259 -6.04 12.20 -5.48
C ALA A 259 -4.84 13.08 -5.89
N GLY A 260 -3.95 13.42 -4.93
CA GLY A 260 -2.72 14.16 -5.21
C GLY A 260 -1.77 13.41 -6.15
N ALA A 261 -1.68 12.09 -6.02
CA ALA A 261 -0.90 11.24 -6.93
C ALA A 261 -1.41 11.33 -8.39
N HIS A 262 -2.73 11.32 -8.60
CA HIS A 262 -3.32 11.53 -9.93
C HIS A 262 -3.05 12.92 -10.49
N GLU A 263 -3.16 13.95 -9.66
CA GLU A 263 -2.86 15.33 -10.09
C GLU A 263 -1.42 15.47 -10.60
N ILE A 264 -0.47 14.80 -9.95
CA ILE A 264 0.93 14.76 -10.38
C ILE A 264 1.06 14.09 -11.75
N LEU A 265 0.46 12.91 -11.94
CA LEU A 265 0.51 12.20 -13.22
C LEU A 265 -0.13 13.01 -14.36
N LEU A 266 -1.26 13.66 -14.08
CA LEU A 266 -1.96 14.53 -15.04
C LEU A 266 -1.14 15.78 -15.39
N ALA A 267 -0.38 16.34 -14.45
CA ALA A 267 0.52 17.46 -14.70
C ALA A 267 1.69 17.05 -15.60
N ASP A 268 2.24 15.86 -15.41
CA ASP A 268 3.34 15.33 -16.22
C ASP A 268 2.92 15.03 -17.66
N GLU A 269 1.73 14.47 -17.88
CA GLU A 269 1.18 14.26 -19.23
C GLU A 269 1.03 15.59 -19.99
N LYS A 270 0.54 16.64 -19.33
CA LYS A 270 0.40 17.97 -19.94
C LYS A 270 1.75 18.63 -20.23
N GLY A 271 2.72 18.50 -19.33
CA GLY A 271 4.07 19.02 -19.52
C GLY A 271 4.80 18.36 -20.70
N SER A 272 4.65 17.03 -20.84
CA SER A 272 5.21 16.27 -21.96
C SER A 272 4.60 16.67 -23.31
N ALA A 273 3.28 16.87 -23.36
CA ALA A 273 2.57 17.29 -24.57
C ALA A 273 2.92 18.72 -25.01
N ALA A 274 3.19 19.63 -24.07
CA ALA A 274 3.61 21.00 -24.38
C ALA A 274 5.03 21.05 -24.96
N GLY A 275 5.98 20.30 -24.39
CA GLY A 275 7.37 20.25 -24.88
C GLY A 275 7.50 19.65 -26.28
N THR A 276 6.68 18.64 -26.60
CA THR A 276 6.65 18.04 -27.95
C THR A 276 6.03 18.97 -29.00
N ALA A 277 5.03 19.78 -28.63
CA ALA A 277 4.43 20.77 -29.52
C ALA A 277 5.37 21.95 -29.82
N GLU A 278 6.15 22.39 -28.81
CA GLU A 278 7.14 23.47 -28.97
C GLU A 278 8.33 23.04 -29.84
N GLU A 279 8.80 21.79 -29.70
CA GLU A 279 9.87 21.25 -30.55
C GLU A 279 9.42 21.02 -32.01
N ALA A 280 8.15 20.66 -32.22
CA ALA A 280 7.57 20.53 -33.56
C ALA A 280 7.34 21.90 -34.25
N ALA A 281 7.08 22.97 -33.48
CA ALA A 281 6.94 24.32 -34.01
C ALA A 281 8.30 25.02 -34.29
N ALA A 282 9.39 24.51 -33.72
CA ALA A 282 10.74 25.02 -33.90
C ALA A 282 11.51 24.37 -35.08
N ARG A 283 10.88 23.46 -35.84
CA ARG A 283 11.42 22.81 -37.05
C ARG A 283 10.68 23.26 -38.30
#